data_AF-A0AAV2R9A4-F1
#
_entry.id   AF-A0AAV2R9A4-F1
#
_cell.length_a   1.000
_cell.length_b   1.000
_cell.length_c   1.000
_cell.angle_alpha   90.00
_cell.angle_beta   90.00
_cell.angle_gamma   90.00
#
_symmetry.space_group_name_H-M   'P 1'
#
loop_
_entity.id
_entity.type
_entity.pdbx_description
1 polymer ?
#
loop_
_entity_poly.entity_id
_entity_poly.type
_entity_poly.pdbx_seq_one_letter_code
_entity_poly.pdbx_strand_id
1 'polypeptide(L)'
;PVFCAQVMSRNRFLSIQKFLRFSDPDEVDKKNPRTRIEPFLNLLRKRCQMVLHPGSEVVVDESLLLWKGLLKFKQCNRSKRARFGIKVYFNCPADEKWQGYSWAFEIFYGKESNLAVPPDADHLGKSEKAVVHMMLGLLGTWRQVYADNWFCSLALAEYLYTKRQTYLTGIVREGRGPPQFLQDERLHKKSSSFVRKDHVLVCKYEDRKTIYSITTMYEARVLEKMKSYFRGHTFWKLPLQINHYNKSMGAVDLCDQLLQPYSAGRRSLAWFKKLGLHMIDRMVLNSYKLHMNTHVDTYKKTSMEFIIDVVSQVLKKHSPGAKKIIEKHEKVLKDRSDNRILFKQQFRLAELTSQLLFQHQGTALLMRGHQITDTF
;
A
#
# COMPACT_ATOMS: atom_id res chain seq x y z
N PRO A 1 20.06 -21.76 -6.52
CA PRO A 1 18.99 -21.20 -7.39
C PRO A 1 17.67 -21.97 -7.19
N VAL A 2 16.61 -21.29 -6.75
CA VAL A 2 15.29 -21.90 -6.49
C VAL A 2 14.56 -22.30 -7.80
N PHE A 3 14.90 -21.66 -8.92
CA PHE A 3 14.43 -22.06 -10.24
C PHE A 3 15.38 -23.08 -10.87
N CYS A 4 15.25 -24.35 -10.49
CA CYS A 4 15.98 -25.45 -11.12
C CYS A 4 15.03 -26.60 -11.49
N ALA A 5 15.48 -27.49 -12.38
CA ALA A 5 14.68 -28.61 -12.86
C ALA A 5 14.21 -29.55 -11.74
N GLN A 6 14.96 -29.63 -10.63
CA GLN A 6 14.59 -30.39 -9.43
C GLN A 6 13.36 -29.82 -8.72
N VAL A 7 13.06 -28.52 -8.88
CA VAL A 7 11.86 -27.88 -8.32
C VAL A 7 10.70 -27.97 -9.29
N MET A 8 10.91 -27.52 -10.53
CA MET A 8 9.93 -27.58 -11.61
C MET A 8 10.66 -27.46 -12.96
N SER A 9 10.35 -28.36 -13.90
CA SER A 9 10.91 -28.25 -15.26
C SER A 9 10.36 -26.99 -15.96
N ARG A 10 11.18 -26.41 -16.86
CA ARG A 10 10.76 -25.26 -17.68
C ARG A 10 9.47 -25.56 -18.46
N ASN A 11 9.35 -26.75 -19.02
CA ASN A 11 8.17 -27.15 -19.80
C ASN A 11 6.92 -27.23 -18.93
N ARG A 12 7.03 -27.76 -17.71
CA ARG A 12 5.92 -27.78 -16.76
C ARG A 12 5.51 -26.36 -16.34
N PHE A 13 6.48 -25.49 -16.05
CA PHE A 13 6.22 -24.08 -15.72
C PHE A 13 5.47 -23.36 -16.85
N LEU A 14 5.95 -23.48 -18.09
CA LEU A 14 5.30 -22.88 -19.26
C LEU A 14 3.90 -23.47 -19.51
N SER A 15 3.72 -24.78 -19.32
CA SER A 15 2.42 -25.44 -19.42
C SER A 15 1.44 -24.89 -18.38
N ILE A 16 1.83 -24.81 -17.10
CA ILE A 16 1.00 -24.22 -16.04
C ILE A 16 0.65 -22.78 -16.39
N GLN A 17 1.63 -21.96 -16.80
CA GLN A 17 1.38 -20.57 -17.18
C GLN A 17 0.42 -20.45 -18.37
N LYS A 18 0.47 -21.38 -19.34
CA LYS A 18 -0.45 -21.43 -20.50
C LYS A 18 -1.87 -21.80 -20.08
N PHE A 19 -2.03 -22.78 -19.19
CA PHE A 19 -3.34 -23.31 -18.81
C PHE A 19 -3.94 -22.69 -17.55
N LEU A 20 -3.23 -21.84 -16.81
CA LEU A 20 -3.76 -21.12 -15.64
C LEU A 20 -5.08 -20.41 -15.96
N ARG A 21 -6.10 -20.63 -15.13
CA ARG A 21 -7.41 -19.97 -15.15
C ARG A 21 -7.80 -19.61 -13.72
N PHE A 22 -8.71 -18.65 -13.58
CA PHE A 22 -9.22 -18.17 -12.29
C PHE A 22 -10.75 -18.34 -12.17
N SER A 23 -11.34 -19.07 -13.11
CA SER A 23 -12.77 -19.34 -13.21
C SER A 23 -12.95 -20.64 -13.97
N ASP A 24 -14.08 -21.29 -13.76
CA ASP A 24 -14.47 -22.49 -14.49
C ASP A 24 -14.60 -22.15 -15.99
N PRO A 25 -13.92 -22.88 -16.90
CA PRO A 25 -14.05 -22.65 -18.34
C PRO A 25 -15.48 -22.68 -18.86
N ASP A 26 -16.37 -23.47 -18.27
CA ASP A 26 -17.75 -23.66 -18.73
C ASP A 26 -18.67 -22.49 -18.31
N GLU A 27 -18.27 -21.74 -17.29
CA GLU A 27 -18.98 -20.54 -16.81
C GLU A 27 -18.49 -19.24 -17.49
N VAL A 28 -17.45 -19.31 -18.33
CA VAL A 28 -16.85 -18.12 -18.95
C VAL A 28 -17.65 -17.66 -20.16
N ASP A 29 -18.47 -16.63 -19.98
CA ASP A 29 -19.00 -15.85 -21.09
C ASP A 29 -17.89 -15.01 -21.77
N LYS A 30 -17.67 -15.23 -23.06
CA LYS A 30 -16.70 -14.48 -23.87
C LYS A 30 -17.09 -13.00 -24.05
N LYS A 31 -18.38 -12.65 -23.93
CA LYS A 31 -18.87 -11.28 -24.07
C LYS A 31 -18.66 -10.49 -22.78
N ASN A 32 -18.80 -11.13 -21.62
CA ASN A 32 -18.58 -10.52 -20.32
C ASN A 32 -17.16 -10.81 -19.76
N PRO A 33 -16.21 -9.85 -19.79
CA PRO A 33 -14.86 -10.08 -19.28
C PRO A 33 -14.78 -10.39 -17.78
N ARG A 34 -15.81 -10.09 -16.99
CA ARG A 34 -15.87 -10.37 -15.53
C ARG A 34 -15.75 -11.87 -15.23
N THR A 35 -16.43 -12.69 -16.02
CA THR A 35 -16.53 -14.15 -15.80
C THR A 35 -15.18 -14.87 -15.85
N ARG A 36 -14.12 -14.24 -16.38
CA ARG A 36 -12.78 -14.82 -16.47
C ARG A 36 -11.98 -14.83 -15.17
N ILE A 37 -12.40 -14.03 -14.17
CA ILE A 37 -11.62 -13.85 -12.93
C ILE A 37 -12.46 -13.54 -11.70
N GLU A 38 -13.71 -13.10 -11.83
CA GLU A 38 -14.51 -12.63 -10.69
C GLU A 38 -14.65 -13.65 -9.54
N PRO A 39 -14.80 -14.97 -9.76
CA PRO A 39 -14.79 -15.96 -8.68
C PRO A 39 -13.54 -15.88 -7.79
N PHE A 40 -12.36 -15.74 -8.41
CA PHE A 40 -11.09 -15.58 -7.70
C PHE A 40 -11.02 -14.23 -6.97
N LEU A 41 -11.45 -13.15 -7.60
CA LEU A 41 -11.47 -11.82 -6.98
C LEU A 41 -12.41 -11.78 -5.77
N ASN A 42 -13.59 -12.40 -5.87
CA ASN A 42 -14.55 -12.53 -4.78
C ASN A 42 -13.96 -13.29 -3.59
N LEU A 43 -13.24 -14.39 -3.84
CA LEU A 43 -12.53 -15.15 -2.80
C LEU A 43 -11.53 -14.26 -2.05
N LEU A 44 -10.71 -13.50 -2.79
CA LEU A 44 -9.72 -12.60 -2.22
C LEU A 44 -10.37 -11.45 -1.45
N ARG A 45 -11.40 -10.81 -2.00
CA ARG A 45 -12.13 -9.69 -1.37
C ARG A 45 -12.70 -10.13 -0.02
N LYS A 46 -13.42 -11.27 0.02
CA LYS A 46 -13.95 -11.85 1.27
C LYS A 46 -12.84 -12.10 2.28
N ARG A 47 -11.71 -12.67 1.85
CA ARG A 47 -10.58 -12.96 2.76
C ARG A 47 -9.98 -11.69 3.34
N CYS A 48 -9.79 -10.65 2.54
CA CYS A 48 -9.24 -9.36 3.01
C CYS A 48 -10.15 -8.74 4.08
N GLN A 49 -11.45 -8.73 3.83
CA GLN A 49 -12.44 -8.15 4.74
C GLN A 49 -12.58 -8.95 6.05
N MET A 50 -12.44 -10.28 5.99
CA MET A 50 -12.49 -11.14 7.18
C MET A 50 -11.27 -11.00 8.09
N VAL A 51 -10.07 -10.81 7.51
CA VAL A 51 -8.82 -10.86 8.26
C VAL A 51 -8.51 -9.55 8.98
N LEU A 52 -8.93 -8.42 8.42
CA LEU A 52 -8.69 -7.11 9.01
C LEU A 52 -9.96 -6.26 9.06
N HIS A 53 -10.23 -5.74 10.25
CA HIS A 53 -11.18 -4.65 10.43
C HIS A 53 -10.45 -3.31 10.23
N PRO A 54 -10.83 -2.47 9.24
CA PRO A 54 -9.96 -1.41 8.69
C PRO A 54 -9.86 -0.14 9.54
N GLY A 55 -10.38 -0.14 10.76
CA GLY A 55 -10.35 1.02 11.66
C GLY A 55 -11.35 2.13 11.30
N SER A 56 -11.36 3.22 12.06
CA SER A 56 -12.34 4.31 11.90
C SER A 56 -12.20 5.10 10.60
N GLU A 57 -11.04 5.03 9.95
CA GLU A 57 -10.68 5.83 8.79
C GLU A 57 -10.20 4.98 7.62
N VAL A 58 -10.75 5.24 6.43
CA VAL A 58 -10.43 4.50 5.21
C VAL A 58 -10.27 5.44 4.01
N VAL A 59 -9.60 4.96 2.97
CA VAL A 59 -9.30 5.71 1.75
C VAL A 59 -9.86 4.95 0.55
N VAL A 60 -10.63 5.63 -0.28
CA VAL A 60 -11.05 5.13 -1.59
C VAL A 60 -10.29 5.87 -2.68
N ASP A 61 -9.52 5.13 -3.46
CA ASP A 61 -8.80 5.66 -4.61
C ASP A 61 -8.61 4.59 -5.70
N GLU A 62 -7.95 4.95 -6.79
CA GLU A 62 -7.71 4.11 -7.95
C GLU A 62 -6.22 3.75 -8.14
N SER A 63 -6.01 2.53 -8.58
CA SER A 63 -4.74 2.06 -9.14
C SER A 63 -4.90 1.72 -10.62
N LEU A 64 -3.78 1.75 -11.34
CA LEU A 64 -3.73 1.43 -12.77
C LEU A 64 -2.68 0.34 -13.03
N LEU A 65 -3.14 -0.91 -13.18
CA LEU A 65 -2.28 -2.03 -13.53
C LEU A 65 -1.88 -1.95 -15.01
N LEU A 66 -0.59 -1.75 -15.28
CA LEU A 66 -0.04 -1.60 -16.64
C LEU A 66 -0.53 -2.70 -17.60
N TRP A 67 -1.18 -2.31 -18.69
CA TRP A 67 -1.61 -3.21 -19.76
C TRP A 67 -1.56 -2.51 -21.11
N LYS A 68 -0.75 -3.05 -22.04
CA LYS A 68 -0.60 -2.49 -23.40
C LYS A 68 -1.39 -3.22 -24.47
N GLY A 69 -1.84 -4.45 -24.20
CA GLY A 69 -2.60 -5.26 -25.16
C GLY A 69 -3.97 -4.69 -25.50
N LEU A 70 -4.64 -5.33 -26.47
CA LEU A 70 -6.03 -5.05 -26.80
C LEU A 70 -6.94 -5.50 -25.65
N LEU A 71 -7.76 -4.59 -25.15
CA LEU A 71 -8.71 -4.83 -24.07
C LEU A 71 -9.76 -3.72 -24.08
N LYS A 72 -11.05 -4.09 -24.17
CA LYS A 72 -12.16 -3.14 -24.31
C LYS A 72 -12.24 -2.09 -23.19
N PHE A 73 -11.90 -2.49 -21.96
CA PHE A 73 -11.98 -1.63 -20.77
C PHE A 73 -10.63 -1.06 -20.33
N LYS A 74 -9.59 -1.14 -21.18
CA LYS A 74 -8.29 -0.48 -20.92
C LYS A 74 -8.50 1.02 -20.73
N GLN A 75 -7.96 1.55 -19.64
CA GLN A 75 -8.01 2.97 -19.32
C GLN A 75 -6.69 3.65 -19.68
N CYS A 76 -6.78 4.91 -20.09
CA CYS A 76 -5.65 5.81 -20.24
C CYS A 76 -5.70 6.87 -19.13
N ASN A 77 -4.71 6.88 -18.25
CA ASN A 77 -4.53 7.94 -17.25
C ASN A 77 -3.12 8.50 -17.38
N ARG A 78 -3.00 9.70 -17.97
CA ARG A 78 -1.71 10.36 -18.23
C ARG A 78 -0.94 10.70 -16.95
N SER A 79 -1.63 10.86 -15.83
CA SER A 79 -1.03 11.20 -14.53
C SER A 79 -0.38 10.01 -13.84
N LYS A 80 -0.75 8.77 -14.19
CA LYS A 80 -0.18 7.56 -13.58
C LYS A 80 1.00 7.04 -14.41
N ARG A 81 2.05 6.51 -13.74
CA ARG A 81 3.27 6.00 -14.39
C ARG A 81 3.00 4.94 -15.46
N ALA A 82 2.00 4.09 -15.25
CA ALA A 82 1.62 3.05 -16.21
C ALA A 82 1.06 3.63 -17.53
N ARG A 83 0.44 4.82 -17.50
CA ARG A 83 -0.31 5.51 -18.57
C ARG A 83 -1.50 4.73 -19.15
N PHE A 84 -1.32 3.46 -19.48
CA PHE A 84 -2.35 2.56 -20.01
C PHE A 84 -2.46 1.32 -19.15
N GLY A 85 -3.68 0.96 -18.76
CA GLY A 85 -3.84 -0.19 -17.88
C GLY A 85 -5.27 -0.59 -17.56
N ILE A 86 -5.39 -1.58 -16.70
CA ILE A 86 -6.64 -1.99 -16.06
C ILE A 86 -6.81 -1.11 -14.82
N LYS A 87 -7.87 -0.31 -14.79
CA LYS A 87 -8.20 0.52 -13.63
C LYS A 87 -8.87 -0.36 -12.57
N VAL A 88 -8.43 -0.22 -11.33
CA VAL A 88 -8.97 -0.93 -10.16
C VAL A 88 -9.21 0.08 -9.06
N TYR A 89 -10.42 0.10 -8.50
CA TYR A 89 -10.73 0.85 -7.29
C TYR A 89 -10.25 0.06 -6.07
N PHE A 90 -9.70 0.75 -5.08
CA PHE A 90 -9.24 0.18 -3.83
C PHE A 90 -9.85 0.94 -2.66
N ASN A 91 -10.20 0.19 -1.61
CA ASN A 91 -10.47 0.71 -0.27
C ASN A 91 -9.35 0.19 0.63
N CYS A 92 -8.59 1.10 1.23
CA CYS A 92 -7.50 0.79 2.14
C CYS A 92 -7.72 1.47 3.50
N PRO A 93 -7.29 0.87 4.62
CA PRO A 93 -7.20 1.56 5.90
C PRO A 93 -6.33 2.83 5.79
N ALA A 94 -6.78 3.93 6.37
CA ALA A 94 -6.02 5.17 6.45
C ALA A 94 -5.01 5.17 7.62
N ASP A 95 -5.30 4.38 8.66
CA ASP A 95 -4.46 4.22 9.85
C ASP A 95 -3.04 3.82 9.45
N GLU A 96 -2.04 4.60 9.90
CA GLU A 96 -0.62 4.41 9.63
C GLU A 96 -0.14 2.98 9.91
N LYS A 97 -0.72 2.32 10.92
CA LYS A 97 -0.45 0.92 11.25
C LYS A 97 -0.75 0.00 10.06
N TRP A 98 -1.87 0.25 9.38
CA TRP A 98 -2.41 -0.63 8.35
C TRP A 98 -2.26 -0.08 6.93
N GLN A 99 -1.66 1.10 6.75
CA GLN A 99 -1.34 1.64 5.44
C GLN A 99 -0.55 0.64 4.59
N GLY A 100 -1.02 0.41 3.36
CA GLY A 100 -0.51 -0.64 2.48
C GLY A 100 -1.36 -1.92 2.46
N TYR A 101 -2.35 -2.05 3.34
CA TYR A 101 -3.32 -3.15 3.30
C TYR A 101 -4.48 -2.80 2.35
N SER A 102 -4.83 -3.74 1.47
CA SER A 102 -5.98 -3.62 0.56
C SER A 102 -7.19 -4.32 1.17
N TRP A 103 -8.17 -3.57 1.68
CA TRP A 103 -9.35 -4.11 2.37
C TRP A 103 -10.43 -4.56 1.40
N ALA A 104 -10.78 -3.72 0.43
CA ALA A 104 -11.66 -4.08 -0.67
C ALA A 104 -11.11 -3.55 -2.00
N PHE A 105 -11.57 -4.12 -3.10
CA PHE A 105 -11.21 -3.69 -4.44
C PHE A 105 -12.28 -4.07 -5.47
N GLU A 106 -12.34 -3.32 -6.56
CA GLU A 106 -13.28 -3.56 -7.66
C GLU A 106 -12.67 -3.17 -9.01
N ILE A 107 -12.84 -4.02 -10.02
CA ILE A 107 -12.26 -3.77 -11.35
C ILE A 107 -13.20 -2.87 -12.15
N PHE A 108 -12.64 -1.84 -12.77
CA PHE A 108 -13.40 -1.00 -13.68
C PHE A 108 -13.43 -1.62 -15.09
N TYR A 109 -14.58 -2.20 -15.45
CA TYR A 109 -14.86 -2.81 -16.75
C TYR A 109 -15.41 -1.82 -17.80
N GLY A 110 -15.18 -0.52 -17.62
CA GLY A 110 -15.65 0.53 -18.53
C GLY A 110 -17.02 1.10 -18.14
N LYS A 111 -17.68 1.78 -19.08
CA LYS A 111 -18.91 2.56 -18.80
C LYS A 111 -20.09 1.72 -18.33
N GLU A 112 -20.13 0.44 -18.71
CA GLU A 112 -21.16 -0.54 -18.34
C GLU A 112 -20.84 -1.27 -17.03
N SER A 113 -19.83 -0.81 -16.28
CA SER A 113 -19.53 -1.37 -14.97
C SER A 113 -20.70 -1.15 -14.02
N ASN A 114 -21.49 -2.19 -13.80
CA ASN A 114 -22.51 -2.20 -12.76
C ASN A 114 -21.82 -2.47 -11.43
N LEU A 115 -21.82 -1.44 -10.59
CA LEU A 115 -21.37 -1.49 -9.21
C LEU A 115 -22.59 -1.72 -8.33
N ALA A 116 -22.50 -2.66 -7.39
CA ALA A 116 -23.56 -2.85 -6.42
C ALA A 116 -23.63 -1.62 -5.50
N VAL A 117 -24.79 -0.98 -5.43
CA VAL A 117 -25.06 0.14 -4.54
C VAL A 117 -26.47 -0.03 -3.96
N PRO A 118 -26.77 0.57 -2.80
CA PRO A 118 -28.14 0.60 -2.29
C PRO A 118 -29.12 1.24 -3.31
N PRO A 119 -30.40 0.82 -3.35
CA PRO A 119 -31.37 1.33 -4.34
C PRO A 119 -31.59 2.84 -4.30
N ASP A 120 -31.56 3.45 -3.13
CA ASP A 120 -31.68 4.89 -2.91
C ASP A 120 -30.42 5.69 -3.27
N ALA A 121 -29.38 5.04 -3.82
CA ALA A 121 -28.19 5.69 -4.38
C ALA A 121 -28.35 6.12 -5.85
N ASP A 122 -29.53 5.97 -6.45
CA ASP A 122 -29.71 6.07 -7.91
C ASP A 122 -29.37 7.45 -8.49
N HIS A 123 -29.65 8.50 -7.73
CA HIS A 123 -29.34 9.89 -8.07
C HIS A 123 -27.82 10.19 -8.14
N LEU A 124 -26.97 9.32 -7.60
CA LEU A 124 -25.52 9.50 -7.63
C LEU A 124 -24.93 9.12 -8.99
N GLY A 125 -23.92 9.89 -9.40
CA GLY A 125 -23.09 9.62 -10.57
C GLY A 125 -22.20 8.38 -10.40
N LYS A 126 -21.62 7.91 -11.50
CA LYS A 126 -20.81 6.68 -11.52
C LYS A 126 -19.59 6.71 -10.60
N SER A 127 -18.94 7.87 -10.46
CA SER A 127 -17.77 8.00 -9.58
C SER A 127 -18.17 8.00 -8.11
N GLU A 128 -19.31 8.59 -7.77
CA GLU A 128 -19.85 8.63 -6.41
C GLU A 128 -20.30 7.22 -5.99
N LYS A 129 -20.99 6.51 -6.89
CA LYS A 129 -21.35 5.08 -6.73
C LYS A 129 -20.13 4.19 -6.50
N ALA A 130 -18.96 4.53 -7.03
CA ALA A 130 -17.73 3.80 -6.72
C ALA A 130 -17.35 3.91 -5.24
N VAL A 131 -17.45 5.10 -4.62
CA VAL A 131 -17.20 5.24 -3.17
C VAL A 131 -18.21 4.42 -2.37
N VAL A 132 -19.49 4.55 -2.69
CA VAL A 132 -20.56 3.81 -2.01
C VAL A 132 -20.35 2.30 -2.09
N HIS A 133 -20.03 1.79 -3.29
CA HIS A 133 -19.73 0.37 -3.51
C HIS A 133 -18.51 -0.09 -2.69
N MET A 134 -17.43 0.70 -2.73
CA MET A 134 -16.19 0.39 -2.02
C MET A 134 -16.34 0.46 -0.49
N MET A 135 -17.38 1.13 0.01
CA MET A 135 -17.73 1.23 1.43
C MET A 135 -18.75 0.18 1.88
N LEU A 136 -19.25 -0.69 1.00
CA LEU A 136 -20.18 -1.75 1.41
C LEU A 136 -19.57 -2.63 2.52
N GLY A 137 -20.35 -2.85 3.59
CA GLY A 137 -19.89 -3.50 4.82
C GLY A 137 -19.27 -2.55 5.86
N LEU A 138 -19.02 -1.28 5.50
CA LEU A 138 -18.54 -0.22 6.41
C LEU A 138 -19.51 0.96 6.53
N LEU A 139 -20.55 1.02 5.69
CA LEU A 139 -21.64 2.00 5.83
C LEU A 139 -22.42 1.75 7.13
N GLY A 140 -22.98 2.79 7.73
CA GLY A 140 -23.78 2.69 8.95
C GLY A 140 -22.97 2.72 10.25
N THR A 141 -21.66 3.02 10.20
CA THR A 141 -20.78 2.91 11.37
C THR A 141 -19.98 4.18 11.69
N TRP A 142 -20.41 5.34 11.19
CA TRP A 142 -19.78 6.65 11.38
C TRP A 142 -18.27 6.68 11.09
N ARG A 143 -17.84 5.90 10.08
CA ARG A 143 -16.45 5.91 9.61
C ARG A 143 -16.18 7.10 8.72
N GLN A 144 -14.93 7.52 8.70
CA GLN A 144 -14.41 8.56 7.82
C GLN A 144 -13.85 7.92 6.55
N VAL A 145 -14.41 8.27 5.39
CA VAL A 145 -13.83 7.93 4.08
C VAL A 145 -13.15 9.14 3.46
N TYR A 146 -11.89 8.97 3.07
CA TYR A 146 -11.14 9.92 2.26
C TYR A 146 -11.19 9.52 0.79
N ALA A 147 -11.46 10.48 -0.10
CA ALA A 147 -11.52 10.20 -1.54
C ALA A 147 -11.04 11.39 -2.38
N ASP A 148 -10.46 11.10 -3.54
CA ASP A 148 -9.97 12.11 -4.48
C ASP A 148 -11.12 12.86 -5.21
N ASN A 149 -10.77 13.96 -5.87
CA ASN A 149 -11.63 14.88 -6.61
C ASN A 149 -12.53 14.24 -7.68
N TRP A 150 -12.13 13.10 -8.25
CA TRP A 150 -12.95 12.42 -9.24
C TRP A 150 -14.20 11.79 -8.59
N PHE A 151 -14.07 11.37 -7.34
CA PHE A 151 -15.12 10.73 -6.57
C PHE A 151 -16.02 11.73 -5.86
N CYS A 152 -15.45 12.79 -5.29
CA CYS A 152 -16.16 13.70 -4.38
C CYS A 152 -17.14 14.67 -5.08
N SER A 153 -18.25 14.92 -4.39
CA SER A 153 -19.27 15.94 -4.70
C SER A 153 -20.07 16.28 -3.45
N LEU A 154 -20.86 17.37 -3.53
CA LEU A 154 -21.82 17.73 -2.49
C LEU A 154 -22.91 16.65 -2.31
N ALA A 155 -23.46 16.12 -3.42
CA ALA A 155 -24.47 15.07 -3.37
C ALA A 155 -23.97 13.80 -2.65
N LEU A 156 -22.72 13.39 -2.91
CA LEU A 156 -22.13 12.25 -2.22
C LEU A 156 -21.93 12.53 -0.71
N ALA A 157 -21.49 13.74 -0.35
CA ALA A 157 -21.30 14.13 1.04
C ALA A 157 -22.62 14.08 1.83
N GLU A 158 -23.67 14.70 1.29
CA GLU A 158 -25.02 14.71 1.88
C GLU A 158 -25.59 13.29 1.99
N TYR A 159 -25.47 12.48 0.94
CA TYR A 159 -25.96 11.11 0.94
C TYR A 159 -25.23 10.22 1.97
N LEU A 160 -23.90 10.26 2.02
CA LEU A 160 -23.13 9.43 2.96
C LEU A 160 -23.45 9.79 4.41
N TYR A 161 -23.60 11.09 4.71
CA TYR A 161 -23.92 11.53 6.06
C TYR A 161 -25.37 11.19 6.43
N THR A 162 -26.34 11.66 5.64
CA THR A 162 -27.76 11.59 6.00
C THR A 162 -28.39 10.21 5.82
N LYS A 163 -27.94 9.43 4.83
CA LYS A 163 -28.53 8.12 4.50
C LYS A 163 -27.67 6.95 4.93
N ARG A 164 -26.39 7.16 5.21
CA ARG A 164 -25.43 6.07 5.48
C ARG A 164 -24.61 6.22 6.75
N GLN A 165 -24.82 7.26 7.57
CA GLN A 165 -24.07 7.46 8.81
C GLN A 165 -22.56 7.28 8.57
N THR A 166 -22.03 7.95 7.55
CA THR A 166 -20.63 7.82 7.11
C THR A 166 -20.10 9.20 6.78
N TYR A 167 -18.93 9.54 7.29
CA TYR A 167 -18.32 10.83 7.01
C TYR A 167 -17.48 10.79 5.72
N LEU A 168 -17.53 11.86 4.95
CA LEU A 168 -16.68 12.07 3.77
C LEU A 168 -15.73 13.23 4.03
N THR A 169 -14.47 13.08 3.59
CA THR A 169 -13.52 14.20 3.46
C THR A 169 -12.75 14.04 2.16
N GLY A 170 -12.69 15.07 1.34
CA GLY A 170 -11.97 14.99 0.08
C GLY A 170 -11.77 16.33 -0.60
N ILE A 171 -11.00 16.31 -1.69
CA ILE A 171 -10.94 17.43 -2.62
C ILE A 171 -12.19 17.36 -3.49
N VAL A 172 -12.82 18.49 -3.78
CA VAL A 172 -14.01 18.58 -4.65
C VAL A 172 -13.70 19.49 -5.83
N ARG A 173 -14.28 19.19 -6.99
CA ARG A 173 -14.15 20.06 -8.16
C ARG A 173 -15.10 21.24 -8.02
N GLU A 174 -14.71 22.38 -8.58
CA GLU A 174 -15.46 23.63 -8.58
C GLU A 174 -16.94 23.45 -8.96
N GLY A 175 -17.22 22.76 -10.08
CA GLY A 175 -18.60 22.49 -10.52
C GLY A 175 -19.33 21.34 -9.82
N ARG A 176 -18.88 20.86 -8.66
CA ARG A 176 -19.48 19.68 -7.97
C ARG A 176 -19.82 19.89 -6.50
N GLY A 177 -19.68 21.10 -5.96
CA GLY A 177 -20.06 21.35 -4.58
C GLY A 177 -19.87 22.79 -4.08
N PRO A 178 -18.73 23.44 -4.34
CA PRO A 178 -18.53 24.83 -3.92
C PRO A 178 -19.62 25.76 -4.46
N PRO A 179 -20.26 26.59 -3.62
CA PRO A 179 -21.25 27.56 -4.09
C PRO A 179 -20.57 28.73 -4.81
N GLN A 180 -21.28 29.37 -5.75
CA GLN A 180 -20.73 30.41 -6.63
C GLN A 180 -20.07 31.56 -5.86
N PHE A 181 -20.71 32.06 -4.80
CA PHE A 181 -20.16 33.17 -4.00
C PHE A 181 -18.80 32.83 -3.35
N LEU A 182 -18.57 31.56 -2.98
CA LEU A 182 -17.27 31.12 -2.48
C LEU A 182 -16.25 31.04 -3.62
N GLN A 183 -16.66 30.61 -4.81
CA GLN A 183 -15.81 30.57 -5.99
C GLN A 183 -15.36 31.97 -6.42
N ASP A 184 -16.22 32.98 -6.28
CA ASP A 184 -15.93 34.37 -6.64
C ASP A 184 -15.04 35.09 -5.61
N GLU A 185 -14.96 34.59 -4.38
CA GLU A 185 -14.20 35.21 -3.28
C GLU A 185 -12.69 35.26 -3.58
N ARG A 186 -12.06 36.43 -3.47
CA ARG A 186 -10.61 36.58 -3.69
C ARG A 186 -9.85 36.37 -2.39
N LEU A 187 -8.93 35.40 -2.40
CA LEU A 187 -8.12 35.03 -1.24
C LEU A 187 -6.63 35.31 -1.49
N HIS A 188 -5.91 35.69 -0.43
CA HIS A 188 -4.46 35.74 -0.47
C HIS A 188 -3.86 34.33 -0.51
N LYS A 189 -2.64 34.17 -1.06
CA LYS A 189 -1.93 32.88 -1.02
C LYS A 189 -1.81 32.37 0.42
N LYS A 190 -2.00 31.06 0.60
CA LYS A 190 -2.00 30.35 1.89
C LYS A 190 -3.11 30.80 2.84
N SER A 191 -4.21 31.34 2.31
CA SER A 191 -5.41 31.64 3.09
C SER A 191 -6.60 30.77 2.65
N SER A 192 -7.61 30.70 3.49
CA SER A 192 -8.77 29.84 3.31
C SER A 192 -10.05 30.53 3.74
N SER A 193 -11.13 30.26 3.01
CA SER A 193 -12.49 30.62 3.37
C SER A 193 -13.34 29.35 3.51
N PHE A 194 -14.35 29.42 4.37
CA PHE A 194 -15.17 28.29 4.79
C PHE A 194 -16.64 28.65 4.67
N VAL A 195 -17.42 27.71 4.13
CA VAL A 195 -18.88 27.80 4.06
C VAL A 195 -19.45 26.50 4.59
N ARG A 196 -20.41 26.60 5.51
CA ARG A 196 -21.11 25.44 6.06
C ARG A 196 -22.59 25.53 5.74
N LYS A 197 -23.15 24.40 5.32
CA LYS A 197 -24.58 24.16 5.28
C LYS A 197 -24.83 22.86 6.03
N ASP A 198 -25.60 22.94 7.11
CA ASP A 198 -25.87 21.82 8.00
C ASP A 198 -24.56 21.12 8.45
N HIS A 199 -24.39 19.85 8.12
CA HIS A 199 -23.23 19.02 8.45
C HIS A 199 -22.12 19.09 7.39
N VAL A 200 -22.36 19.70 6.24
CA VAL A 200 -21.37 19.77 5.15
C VAL A 200 -20.60 21.08 5.25
N LEU A 201 -19.28 20.95 5.36
CA LEU A 201 -18.35 22.07 5.30
C LEU A 201 -17.58 22.03 3.98
N VAL A 202 -17.64 23.13 3.23
CA VAL A 202 -16.81 23.37 2.05
C VAL A 202 -15.78 24.43 2.37
N CYS A 203 -14.57 24.25 1.90
CA CYS A 203 -13.48 25.19 2.08
C CYS A 203 -12.78 25.47 0.76
N LYS A 204 -12.62 26.75 0.46
CA LYS A 204 -11.70 27.24 -0.56
C LYS A 204 -10.36 27.54 0.09
N TYR A 205 -9.29 27.03 -0.48
CA TYR A 205 -7.93 27.24 -0.02
C TYR A 205 -7.05 27.66 -1.19
N GLU A 206 -6.39 28.80 -1.07
CA GLU A 206 -5.53 29.35 -2.11
C GLU A 206 -4.08 28.88 -1.89
N ASP A 207 -3.62 27.90 -2.65
CA ASP A 207 -2.24 27.41 -2.59
C ASP A 207 -1.40 27.96 -3.76
N ARG A 208 -0.68 27.11 -4.50
CA ARG A 208 -0.17 27.45 -5.84
C ARG A 208 -1.29 27.52 -6.86
N LYS A 209 -2.40 26.84 -6.58
CA LYS A 209 -3.66 26.85 -7.30
C LYS A 209 -4.77 26.85 -6.25
N THR A 210 -5.92 27.40 -6.60
CA THR A 210 -7.14 27.27 -5.80
C THR A 210 -7.53 25.81 -5.67
N ILE A 211 -7.79 25.37 -4.44
CA ILE A 211 -8.25 24.03 -4.10
C ILE A 211 -9.55 24.17 -3.34
N TYR A 212 -10.53 23.34 -3.69
CA TYR A 212 -11.74 23.19 -2.90
C TYR A 212 -11.72 21.84 -2.18
N SER A 213 -12.06 21.86 -0.89
CA SER A 213 -12.23 20.65 -0.09
C SER A 213 -13.64 20.61 0.49
N ILE A 214 -14.16 19.40 0.65
CA ILE A 214 -15.46 19.13 1.27
C ILE A 214 -15.27 18.14 2.41
N THR A 215 -15.95 18.36 3.53
CA THR A 215 -15.92 17.45 4.67
C THR A 215 -17.25 17.46 5.41
N THR A 216 -17.61 16.32 5.99
CA THR A 216 -18.74 16.20 6.92
C THR A 216 -18.30 15.85 8.34
N MET A 217 -16.99 15.78 8.60
CA MET A 217 -16.40 15.38 9.88
C MET A 217 -15.78 16.54 10.64
N TYR A 218 -15.05 17.40 9.93
CA TYR A 218 -14.18 18.40 10.57
C TYR A 218 -14.85 19.77 10.72
N GLU A 219 -14.41 20.50 11.74
CA GLU A 219 -14.74 21.91 11.96
C GLU A 219 -13.97 22.85 11.03
N ALA A 220 -14.48 24.09 10.91
CA ALA A 220 -13.82 25.17 10.16
C ALA A 220 -12.61 25.67 10.96
N ARG A 221 -11.49 24.95 10.86
CA ARG A 221 -10.27 25.25 11.58
C ARG A 221 -9.08 25.32 10.65
N VAL A 222 -8.21 26.28 10.94
CA VAL A 222 -6.93 26.47 10.25
C VAL A 222 -5.81 26.09 11.21
N LEU A 223 -4.88 25.27 10.71
CA LEU A 223 -3.69 24.87 11.43
C LEU A 223 -2.51 25.72 10.98
N GLU A 224 -1.63 26.07 11.92
CA GLU A 224 -0.30 26.58 11.58
C GLU A 224 0.67 25.42 11.38
N LYS A 225 1.39 25.44 10.27
CA LYS A 225 2.38 24.45 9.89
C LYS A 225 3.74 25.10 9.79
N MET A 226 4.76 24.38 10.23
CA MET A 226 6.15 24.78 10.14
C MET A 226 6.93 23.77 9.31
N LYS A 227 7.83 24.25 8.46
CA LYS A 227 8.87 23.44 7.83
C LYS A 227 10.23 24.05 8.13
N SER A 228 11.11 23.21 8.67
CA SER A 228 12.48 23.59 8.98
C SER A 228 13.38 23.37 7.77
N TYR A 229 14.27 24.33 7.53
CA TYR A 229 15.33 24.30 6.55
C TYR A 229 16.66 24.63 7.23
N PHE A 230 17.78 24.29 6.60
CA PHE A 230 19.11 24.59 7.13
C PHE A 230 19.32 26.09 7.43
N ARG A 231 18.62 26.98 6.70
CA ARG A 231 18.69 28.44 6.86
C ARG A 231 17.49 29.07 7.58
N GLY A 232 16.66 28.30 8.28
CA GLY A 232 15.54 28.83 9.08
C GLY A 232 14.22 28.10 8.89
N HIS A 233 13.12 28.72 9.30
CA HIS A 233 11.79 28.11 9.30
C HIS A 233 10.83 28.84 8.35
N THR A 234 9.92 28.08 7.73
CA THR A 234 8.80 28.64 6.98
C THR A 234 7.50 28.21 7.63
N PHE A 235 6.61 29.16 7.87
CA PHE A 235 5.29 28.94 8.43
C PHE A 235 4.20 29.13 7.37
N TRP A 236 3.14 28.33 7.42
CA TRP A 236 1.95 28.54 6.60
C TRP A 236 0.70 28.03 7.29
N LYS A 237 -0.43 28.61 6.89
CA LYS A 237 -1.76 28.21 7.33
C LYS A 237 -2.31 27.11 6.43
N LEU A 238 -2.90 26.07 7.01
CA LEU A 238 -3.48 24.94 6.28
C LEU A 238 -4.81 24.51 6.93
N PRO A 239 -5.91 24.42 6.18
CA PRO A 239 -7.18 23.92 6.71
C PRO A 239 -7.06 22.52 7.32
N LEU A 240 -7.76 22.30 8.44
CA LEU A 240 -7.73 21.07 9.22
C LEU A 240 -8.04 19.84 8.36
N GLN A 241 -9.12 19.88 7.59
CA GLN A 241 -9.55 18.78 6.74
C GLN A 241 -8.57 18.48 5.60
N ILE A 242 -7.87 19.50 5.07
CA ILE A 242 -6.83 19.30 4.05
C ILE A 242 -5.59 18.63 4.68
N ASN A 243 -5.25 18.99 5.91
CA ASN A 243 -4.18 18.30 6.64
C ASN A 243 -4.50 16.82 6.89
N HIS A 244 -5.71 16.50 7.33
CA HIS A 244 -6.15 15.10 7.51
C HIS A 244 -6.18 14.34 6.18
N TYR A 245 -6.78 14.94 5.14
CA TYR A 245 -6.77 14.39 3.79
C TYR A 245 -5.35 14.05 3.32
N ASN A 246 -4.39 14.97 3.42
CA ASN A 246 -3.02 14.73 2.97
C ASN A 246 -2.28 13.63 3.74
N LYS A 247 -2.62 13.40 5.02
CA LYS A 247 -2.03 12.32 5.82
C LYS A 247 -2.57 10.95 5.45
N SER A 248 -3.87 10.88 5.16
CA SER A 248 -4.57 9.63 4.86
C SER A 248 -4.40 9.23 3.39
N MET A 249 -4.47 10.22 2.49
CA MET A 249 -4.27 10.00 1.07
C MET A 249 -2.86 9.53 0.77
N GLY A 250 -2.73 8.65 -0.21
CA GLY A 250 -1.49 7.95 -0.51
C GLY A 250 -1.43 6.52 0.04
N ALA A 251 -2.38 6.08 0.88
CA ALA A 251 -2.47 4.69 1.32
C ALA A 251 -2.56 3.69 0.14
N VAL A 252 -3.29 4.04 -0.92
CA VAL A 252 -3.37 3.25 -2.16
C VAL A 252 -2.08 3.34 -2.97
N ASP A 253 -1.54 4.54 -3.17
CA ASP A 253 -0.27 4.74 -3.90
C ASP A 253 0.92 4.06 -3.18
N LEU A 254 0.92 3.99 -1.86
CA LEU A 254 1.90 3.26 -1.06
C LEU A 254 1.85 1.76 -1.35
N CYS A 255 0.65 1.17 -1.50
CA CYS A 255 0.52 -0.22 -1.93
C CYS A 255 1.22 -0.43 -3.28
N ASP A 256 0.94 0.46 -4.24
CA ASP A 256 1.49 0.37 -5.59
C ASP A 256 3.02 0.54 -5.60
N GLN A 257 3.56 1.43 -4.77
CA GLN A 257 5.00 1.62 -4.58
C GLN A 257 5.67 0.38 -3.97
N LEU A 258 5.08 -0.21 -2.93
CA LEU A 258 5.62 -1.39 -2.25
C LEU A 258 5.61 -2.65 -3.15
N LEU A 259 4.69 -2.72 -4.11
CA LEU A 259 4.59 -3.84 -5.05
C LEU A 259 5.50 -3.71 -6.26
N GLN A 260 5.88 -2.48 -6.62
CA GLN A 260 6.63 -2.22 -7.84
C GLN A 260 7.94 -3.04 -7.95
N PRO A 261 8.78 -3.17 -6.90
CA PRO A 261 10.02 -3.93 -6.98
C PRO A 261 9.82 -5.43 -7.18
N TYR A 262 8.65 -5.97 -6.80
CA TYR A 262 8.38 -7.40 -6.74
C TYR A 262 7.42 -7.90 -7.81
N SER A 263 7.00 -7.04 -8.75
CA SER A 263 5.99 -7.40 -9.74
C SER A 263 6.43 -8.56 -10.62
N ALA A 264 5.70 -9.67 -10.56
CA ALA A 264 5.94 -10.87 -11.37
C ALA A 264 5.34 -10.78 -12.80
N GLY A 265 4.75 -9.63 -13.18
CA GLY A 265 4.00 -9.47 -14.41
C GLY A 265 4.85 -9.50 -15.68
N ARG A 266 4.82 -10.61 -16.43
CA ARG A 266 5.51 -10.76 -17.73
C ARG A 266 4.71 -10.14 -18.89
N ARG A 267 5.39 -9.69 -19.96
CA ARG A 267 4.78 -9.04 -21.14
C ARG A 267 3.75 -9.91 -21.89
N SER A 268 3.90 -11.24 -21.85
CA SER A 268 3.13 -12.19 -22.68
C SER A 268 1.94 -12.88 -21.97
N LEU A 269 1.54 -12.41 -20.78
CA LEU A 269 0.39 -12.97 -20.07
C LEU A 269 -0.93 -12.39 -20.57
N ALA A 270 -1.99 -13.20 -20.62
CA ALA A 270 -3.35 -12.69 -20.83
C ALA A 270 -3.76 -11.73 -19.69
N TRP A 271 -4.65 -10.77 -19.97
CA TRP A 271 -4.97 -9.67 -19.04
C TRP A 271 -5.44 -10.18 -17.66
N PHE A 272 -6.28 -11.20 -17.63
CA PHE A 272 -6.82 -11.78 -16.39
C PHE A 272 -5.75 -12.56 -15.62
N LYS A 273 -4.79 -13.19 -16.32
CA LYS A 273 -3.64 -13.83 -15.68
C LYS A 273 -2.75 -12.81 -14.99
N LYS A 274 -2.46 -11.71 -15.71
CA LYS A 274 -1.66 -10.61 -15.17
C LYS A 274 -2.34 -9.97 -13.97
N LEU A 275 -3.64 -9.72 -14.06
CA LEU A 275 -4.44 -9.20 -12.96
C LEU A 275 -4.43 -10.15 -11.76
N GLY A 276 -4.71 -11.43 -11.95
CA GLY A 276 -4.74 -12.39 -10.83
C GLY A 276 -3.38 -12.54 -10.14
N LEU A 277 -2.28 -12.58 -10.89
CA LEU A 277 -0.93 -12.58 -10.29
C LEU A 277 -0.65 -11.28 -9.51
N HIS A 278 -1.05 -10.12 -10.07
CA HIS A 278 -0.92 -8.85 -9.34
C HIS A 278 -1.75 -8.86 -8.04
N MET A 279 -2.94 -9.43 -8.05
CA MET A 279 -3.75 -9.56 -6.84
C MET A 279 -3.11 -10.51 -5.83
N ILE A 280 -2.44 -11.59 -6.27
CA ILE A 280 -1.63 -12.44 -5.39
C ILE A 280 -0.49 -11.65 -4.76
N ASP A 281 0.24 -10.83 -5.53
CA ASP A 281 1.30 -9.95 -4.99
C ASP A 281 0.71 -9.02 -3.91
N ARG A 282 -0.50 -8.46 -4.13
CA ARG A 282 -1.22 -7.68 -3.10
C ARG A 282 -1.56 -8.50 -1.86
N MET A 283 -1.95 -9.77 -2.00
CA MET A 283 -2.24 -10.63 -0.85
C MET A 283 -0.98 -10.94 -0.03
N VAL A 284 0.17 -11.09 -0.69
CA VAL A 284 1.47 -11.23 -0.01
C VAL A 284 1.80 -9.95 0.75
N LEU A 285 1.56 -8.77 0.17
CA LEU A 285 1.72 -7.49 0.87
C LEU A 285 0.76 -7.34 2.07
N ASN A 286 -0.51 -7.70 1.91
CA ASN A 286 -1.48 -7.73 3.02
C ASN A 286 -0.97 -8.63 4.16
N SER A 287 -0.46 -9.82 3.82
CA SER A 287 0.10 -10.77 4.79
C SER A 287 1.35 -10.23 5.48
N TYR A 288 2.22 -9.54 4.74
CA TYR A 288 3.39 -8.86 5.31
C TYR A 288 2.98 -7.76 6.30
N LYS A 289 1.96 -6.96 5.96
CA LYS A 289 1.42 -5.94 6.85
C LYS A 289 0.84 -6.53 8.13
N LEU A 290 0.19 -7.69 8.05
CA LEU A 290 -0.26 -8.42 9.24
C LEU A 290 0.92 -8.91 10.08
N HIS A 291 1.94 -9.51 9.46
CA HIS A 291 3.12 -9.99 10.18
C HIS A 291 3.83 -8.86 10.94
N MET A 292 4.09 -7.73 10.28
CA MET A 292 4.75 -6.56 10.88
C MET A 292 4.00 -5.99 12.09
N ASN A 293 2.67 -6.09 12.09
CA ASN A 293 1.83 -5.49 13.13
C ASN A 293 1.39 -6.46 14.23
N THR A 294 1.64 -7.76 14.06
CA THR A 294 1.36 -8.80 15.06
C THR A 294 2.61 -9.25 15.81
N HIS A 295 3.80 -9.07 15.21
CA HIS A 295 5.08 -9.51 15.76
C HIS A 295 5.96 -8.30 16.17
N VAL A 296 5.36 -7.36 16.93
CA VAL A 296 5.96 -6.05 17.25
C VAL A 296 7.28 -6.16 18.03
N ASP A 297 7.42 -7.19 18.86
CA ASP A 297 8.56 -7.41 19.76
C ASP A 297 9.66 -8.31 19.17
N THR A 298 9.57 -8.64 17.89
CA THR A 298 10.56 -9.51 17.21
C THR A 298 11.31 -8.75 16.13
N TYR A 299 12.40 -9.35 15.63
CA TYR A 299 13.12 -8.84 14.47
C TYR A 299 12.16 -8.54 13.32
N LYS A 300 12.10 -7.25 12.93
CA LYS A 300 11.26 -6.80 11.82
C LYS A 300 11.90 -7.22 10.51
N LYS A 301 11.41 -8.33 9.96
CA LYS A 301 11.76 -8.79 8.62
C LYS A 301 11.49 -7.71 7.60
N THR A 302 12.43 -7.51 6.69
CA THR A 302 12.21 -6.76 5.46
C THR A 302 11.15 -7.46 4.60
N SER A 303 10.51 -6.73 3.68
CA SER A 303 9.51 -7.32 2.79
C SER A 303 10.08 -8.46 1.94
N MET A 304 11.35 -8.37 1.54
CA MET A 304 12.01 -9.42 0.78
C MET A 304 12.28 -10.68 1.59
N GLU A 305 12.76 -10.55 2.82
CA GLU A 305 12.94 -11.71 3.72
C GLU A 305 11.60 -12.41 3.94
N PHE A 306 10.52 -11.64 4.16
CA PHE A 306 9.19 -12.20 4.30
C PHE A 306 8.71 -12.93 3.03
N ILE A 307 8.90 -12.34 1.84
CA ILE A 307 8.54 -12.98 0.57
C ILE A 307 9.33 -14.28 0.36
N ILE A 308 10.63 -14.27 0.66
CA ILE A 308 11.50 -15.46 0.56
C ILE A 308 11.00 -16.56 1.50
N ASP A 309 10.62 -16.22 2.73
CA ASP A 309 10.06 -17.18 3.69
C ASP A 309 8.75 -17.78 3.20
N VAL A 310 7.82 -16.96 2.73
CA VAL A 310 6.54 -17.42 2.16
C VAL A 310 6.79 -18.37 0.99
N VAL A 311 7.63 -17.98 0.03
CA VAL A 311 7.97 -18.82 -1.13
C VAL A 311 8.62 -20.13 -0.68
N SER A 312 9.54 -20.08 0.27
CA SER A 312 10.23 -21.27 0.77
C SER A 312 9.28 -22.24 1.45
N GLN A 313 8.36 -21.75 2.29
CA GLN A 313 7.36 -22.57 2.97
C GLN A 313 6.38 -23.23 1.98
N VAL A 314 5.89 -22.47 1.00
CA VAL A 314 5.01 -23.00 -0.07
C VAL A 314 5.73 -24.08 -0.88
N LEU A 315 6.98 -23.83 -1.27
CA LEU A 315 7.78 -24.80 -2.04
C LEU A 315 8.09 -26.06 -1.24
N LYS A 316 8.46 -25.95 0.05
CA LYS A 316 8.67 -27.10 0.94
C LYS A 316 7.43 -27.99 1.05
N LYS A 317 6.25 -27.37 1.13
CA LYS A 317 4.97 -28.08 1.25
C LYS A 317 4.59 -28.83 -0.02
N HIS A 318 4.87 -28.26 -1.19
CA HIS A 318 4.31 -28.74 -2.46
C HIS A 318 5.34 -29.31 -3.46
N SER A 319 6.64 -29.20 -3.20
CA SER A 319 7.70 -29.75 -4.06
C SER A 319 8.75 -30.49 -3.23
N PRO A 320 8.77 -31.84 -3.27
CA PRO A 320 9.78 -32.65 -2.58
C PRO A 320 11.22 -32.29 -3.00
N GLY A 321 11.43 -31.95 -4.27
CA GLY A 321 12.72 -31.51 -4.77
C GLY A 321 13.13 -30.15 -4.21
N ALA A 322 12.20 -29.19 -4.11
CA ALA A 322 12.48 -27.91 -3.47
C ALA A 322 12.75 -28.07 -1.97
N LYS A 323 12.01 -28.94 -1.28
CA LYS A 323 12.22 -29.23 0.14
C LYS A 323 13.68 -29.63 0.41
N LYS A 324 14.20 -30.60 -0.34
CA LYS A 324 15.60 -31.05 -0.23
C LYS A 324 16.61 -29.91 -0.45
N ILE A 325 16.39 -29.07 -1.46
CA ILE A 325 17.29 -27.94 -1.77
C ILE A 325 17.28 -26.89 -0.65
N ILE A 326 16.09 -26.52 -0.18
CA ILE A 326 15.93 -25.48 0.84
C ILE A 326 16.50 -25.98 2.17
N GLU A 327 16.22 -27.21 2.59
CA GLU A 327 16.78 -27.79 3.81
C GLU A 327 18.31 -27.88 3.76
N LYS A 328 18.88 -28.24 2.60
CA LYS A 328 20.34 -28.22 2.41
C LYS A 328 20.90 -26.79 2.56
N HIS A 329 20.23 -25.79 2.00
CA HIS A 329 20.65 -24.40 2.10
C HIS A 329 20.52 -23.87 3.53
N GLU A 330 19.46 -24.22 4.25
CA GLU A 330 19.26 -23.86 5.66
C GLU A 330 20.32 -24.48 6.57
N LYS A 331 20.70 -25.74 6.34
CA LYS A 331 21.83 -26.38 7.04
C LYS A 331 23.13 -25.60 6.82
N VAL A 332 23.46 -25.28 5.56
CA VAL A 332 24.67 -24.47 5.24
C VAL A 332 24.63 -23.10 5.91
N LEU A 333 23.47 -22.46 5.99
CA LEU A 333 23.33 -21.16 6.68
C LEU A 333 23.52 -21.29 8.19
N LYS A 334 22.96 -22.33 8.82
CA LYS A 334 23.17 -22.63 10.24
C LYS A 334 24.63 -22.94 10.54
N ASP A 335 25.25 -23.81 9.75
CA ASP A 335 26.68 -24.13 9.90
C ASP A 335 27.56 -22.88 9.72
N ARG A 336 27.17 -21.95 8.83
CA ARG A 336 27.87 -20.66 8.67
C ARG A 336 27.64 -19.71 9.82
N SER A 337 26.43 -19.63 10.39
CA SER A 337 26.17 -18.79 11.56
C SER A 337 26.90 -19.31 12.79
N ASP A 338 26.90 -20.64 12.98
CA ASP A 338 27.60 -21.31 14.06
C ASP A 338 29.12 -21.13 13.90
N ASN A 339 29.64 -21.26 12.68
CA ASN A 339 31.03 -20.92 12.37
C ASN A 339 31.36 -19.44 12.57
N ARG A 340 30.43 -18.51 12.33
CA ARG A 340 30.64 -17.07 12.61
C ARG A 340 30.65 -16.77 14.11
N ILE A 341 29.84 -17.50 14.89
CA ILE A 341 29.82 -17.43 16.35
C ILE A 341 31.11 -18.03 16.92
N LEU A 342 31.53 -19.20 16.42
CA LEU A 342 32.83 -19.83 16.72
C LEU A 342 34.00 -18.94 16.33
N PHE A 343 33.98 -18.29 15.16
CA PHE A 343 35.02 -17.33 14.76
C PHE A 343 35.08 -16.11 15.69
N LYS A 344 33.93 -15.60 16.13
CA LYS A 344 33.86 -14.50 17.11
C LYS A 344 34.35 -14.94 18.50
N GLN A 345 34.07 -16.18 18.90
CA GLN A 345 34.58 -16.77 20.15
C GLN A 345 36.09 -17.05 20.07
N GLN A 346 36.60 -17.56 18.94
CA GLN A 346 38.03 -17.72 18.67
C GLN A 346 38.76 -16.38 18.61
N PHE A 347 38.16 -15.34 18.02
CA PHE A 347 38.74 -13.99 18.03
C PHE A 347 38.79 -13.42 19.46
N ARG A 348 37.74 -13.61 20.28
CA ARG A 348 37.77 -13.22 21.70
C ARG A 348 38.79 -14.01 22.51
N LEU A 349 38.93 -15.31 22.26
CA LEU A 349 39.96 -16.14 22.88
C LEU A 349 41.36 -15.70 22.44
N ALA A 350 41.56 -15.35 21.17
CA ALA A 350 42.80 -14.82 20.63
C ALA A 350 43.16 -13.44 21.23
N GLU A 351 42.19 -12.55 21.39
CA GLU A 351 42.34 -11.27 22.10
C GLU A 351 42.70 -11.48 23.58
N LEU A 352 42.03 -12.41 24.27
CA LEU A 352 42.33 -12.75 25.67
C LEU A 352 43.72 -13.36 25.83
N THR A 353 44.14 -14.25 24.91
CA THR A 353 45.52 -14.78 24.91
C THR A 353 46.55 -13.72 24.57
N SER A 354 46.23 -12.76 23.69
CA SER A 354 47.10 -11.62 23.38
C SER A 354 47.23 -10.66 24.57
N GLN A 355 46.15 -10.42 25.31
CA GLN A 355 46.15 -9.63 26.54
C GLN A 355 46.92 -10.31 27.68
N LEU A 356 46.80 -11.64 27.83
CA LEU A 356 47.59 -12.43 28.78
C LEU A 356 49.09 -12.45 28.42
N LEU A 357 49.43 -12.54 27.13
CA LEU A 357 50.81 -12.44 26.64
C LEU A 357 51.40 -11.03 26.86
N PHE A 358 50.59 -9.97 26.68
CA PHE A 358 50.98 -8.59 26.96
C PHE A 358 51.17 -8.34 28.47
N GLN A 359 50.33 -8.93 29.34
CA GLN A 359 50.51 -8.83 30.79
C GLN A 359 51.79 -9.55 31.27
N HIS A 360 52.16 -10.69 30.67
CA HIS A 360 53.40 -11.37 31.01
C HIS A 360 54.67 -10.68 30.48
N GLN A 361 54.60 -9.96 29.35
CA GLN A 361 55.73 -9.15 28.85
C GLN A 361 55.84 -7.79 29.55
N GLY A 362 54.74 -7.20 30.00
CA GLY A 362 54.72 -5.92 30.74
C GLY A 362 55.35 -5.97 32.14
N THR A 363 55.35 -7.13 32.79
CA THR A 363 56.05 -7.34 34.07
C THR A 363 57.56 -7.50 33.96
N ALA A 364 58.10 -7.70 32.75
CA ALA A 364 59.55 -7.87 32.53
C ALA A 364 60.28 -6.58 32.14
N LEU A 365 59.58 -5.51 31.73
CA LEU A 365 60.21 -4.27 31.22
C LEU A 365 60.15 -3.05 32.15
N LEU A 366 59.48 -3.12 33.32
CA LEU A 366 59.41 -2.02 34.29
C LEU A 366 60.61 -1.94 35.26
N MET A 367 61.69 -2.68 35.00
CA MET A 367 62.91 -2.72 35.83
C MET A 367 64.17 -2.18 35.13
N ARG A 368 64.08 -1.47 33.99
CA ARG A 368 65.23 -0.79 33.37
C ARG A 368 64.82 0.44 32.55
N GLY A 369 65.33 1.61 32.93
CA GLY A 369 65.56 2.71 31.98
C GLY A 369 64.87 4.04 32.24
N HIS A 370 65.26 4.74 33.32
CA HIS A 370 65.23 6.20 33.35
C HIS A 370 66.65 6.68 33.03
N GLN A 371 66.85 7.36 31.89
CA GLN A 371 67.80 8.45 31.71
C GLN A 371 67.68 9.07 30.29
N ILE A 372 67.36 10.38 30.29
CA ILE A 372 68.08 11.46 29.59
C ILE A 372 67.84 11.71 28.07
N THR A 373 67.18 12.87 27.86
CA THR A 373 67.40 13.99 26.90
C THR A 373 67.04 13.93 25.41
N ASP A 374 66.15 14.88 25.06
CA ASP A 374 66.26 16.00 24.10
C ASP A 374 66.41 15.81 22.58
N THR A 375 65.73 16.74 21.88
CA THR A 375 65.74 17.12 20.44
C THR A 375 65.15 16.06 19.49
N PHE A 376 64.05 16.29 18.76
CA PHE A 376 63.64 17.43 17.93
C PHE A 376 62.10 17.58 17.86
#